data_AF-A0A8B9PNM8-F1
#
_entry.id   AF-A0A8B9PNM8-F1
#
_cell.length_a   1.000
_cell.length_b   1.000
_cell.length_c   1.000
_cell.angle_alpha   90.00
_cell.angle_beta   90.00
_cell.angle_gamma   90.00
#
_symmetry.space_group_name_H-M   'P 1'
#
loop_
_entity.id
_entity.type
_entity.pdbx_description
1 polymer ?
#
loop_
_entity_poly.entity_id
_entity_poly.type
_entity_poly.pdbx_seq_one_letter_code
_entity_poly.pdbx_strand_id
1 'polypeptide(L)'
;EAARRLLADERAPARQKLLVDLLHTLDENILAEDKQDDGKWFEGLESRFKNKSSYMRYSCESRIRSYMKEVSGFISNVHPTAREAYKRIIDLMLDKLKSVKYNGCYFDRREEEEAVRLCTAEGWFSCQGPFDSDYCPSKHSINPYSNRESRILFSTWNLDHIIEKKRTVVPELAEAVKTRDGREVNWEYFYQLLFTLDNLKLVHIACHKKTNHNLSCDKTKIYRKRKQTHKIS
;
A
#
# COMPACT_ATOMS: atom_id res chain seq x y z
N GLU A 1 -3.95 -24.04 -26.71
CA GLU A 1 -3.04 -24.98 -27.42
C GLU A 1 -2.42 -24.38 -28.69
N ALA A 2 -3.21 -23.76 -29.58
CA ALA A 2 -2.72 -23.13 -30.81
C ALA A 2 -1.59 -22.08 -30.59
N ALA A 3 -1.75 -21.15 -29.63
CA ALA A 3 -0.75 -20.13 -29.34
C ALA A 3 0.60 -20.70 -28.86
N ARG A 4 0.60 -21.85 -28.16
CA ARG A 4 1.84 -22.53 -27.72
C ARG A 4 2.61 -23.11 -28.90
N ARG A 5 1.90 -23.69 -29.88
CA ARG A 5 2.51 -24.21 -31.12
C ARG A 5 3.08 -23.08 -31.97
N LEU A 6 2.34 -21.98 -32.13
CA LEU A 6 2.83 -20.79 -32.84
C LEU A 6 4.10 -20.21 -32.20
N LEU A 7 4.18 -20.21 -30.86
CA LEU A 7 5.36 -19.71 -30.16
C LEU A 7 6.61 -20.58 -30.37
N ALA A 8 6.46 -21.91 -30.48
CA ALA A 8 7.57 -22.83 -30.62
C ALA A 8 8.38 -22.62 -31.92
N ASP A 9 7.68 -22.27 -33.00
CA ASP A 9 8.28 -22.08 -34.33
C ASP A 9 8.63 -20.61 -34.64
N GLU A 10 8.12 -19.66 -33.86
CA GLU A 10 8.33 -18.24 -34.06
C GLU A 10 9.74 -17.80 -33.63
N ARG A 11 10.43 -17.01 -34.47
CA ARG A 11 11.79 -16.52 -34.21
C ARG A 11 11.89 -15.01 -34.06
N ALA A 12 10.88 -14.25 -34.51
CA ALA A 12 10.90 -12.81 -34.39
C ALA A 12 10.59 -12.40 -32.93
N PRO A 13 11.49 -11.66 -32.24
CA PRO A 13 11.32 -11.33 -30.83
C PRO A 13 10.00 -10.61 -30.51
N ALA A 14 9.55 -9.70 -31.37
CA ALA A 14 8.30 -8.98 -31.19
C ALA A 14 7.07 -9.91 -31.24
N ARG A 15 7.05 -10.89 -32.15
CA ARG A 15 5.95 -11.86 -32.24
C ARG A 15 5.98 -12.88 -31.11
N GLN A 16 7.17 -13.32 -30.70
CA GLN A 16 7.32 -14.15 -29.50
C GLN A 16 6.75 -13.42 -28.27
N LYS A 17 7.08 -12.14 -28.08
CA LYS A 17 6.57 -11.35 -26.96
C LYS A 17 5.04 -11.27 -26.95
N LEU A 18 4.41 -10.96 -28.08
CA LEU A 18 2.95 -10.94 -28.20
C LEU A 18 2.31 -12.29 -27.88
N LEU A 19 2.89 -13.39 -28.38
CA LEU A 19 2.40 -14.74 -28.12
C LEU A 19 2.55 -15.14 -26.65
N VAL A 20 3.66 -14.78 -26.01
CA VAL A 20 3.88 -14.99 -24.57
C VAL A 20 2.87 -14.18 -23.75
N ASP A 21 2.66 -12.90 -24.07
CA ASP A 21 1.69 -12.05 -23.37
C ASP A 21 0.26 -12.57 -23.51
N LEU A 22 -0.11 -13.07 -24.69
CA LEU A 22 -1.38 -13.73 -24.92
C LEU A 22 -1.51 -15.01 -24.09
N LEU A 23 -0.46 -15.85 -24.09
CA LEU A 23 -0.46 -17.09 -23.30
C LEU A 23 -0.57 -16.82 -21.81
N HIS A 24 0.11 -15.80 -21.29
CA HIS A 24 -0.03 -15.39 -19.89
C HIS A 24 -1.44 -14.92 -19.55
N THR A 25 -2.10 -14.23 -20.48
CA THR A 25 -3.50 -13.81 -20.31
C THR A 25 -4.45 -15.02 -20.30
N LEU A 26 -4.16 -16.05 -21.11
CA LEU A 26 -4.99 -17.25 -21.20
C LEU A 26 -4.72 -18.28 -20.09
N ASP A 27 -3.52 -18.28 -19.50
CA ASP A 27 -3.12 -19.17 -18.39
C ASP A 27 -3.51 -18.56 -17.04
N GLU A 28 -4.78 -18.18 -16.90
CA GLU A 28 -5.36 -17.65 -15.66
C GLU A 28 -6.29 -18.65 -14.97
N ASN A 29 -6.32 -18.62 -13.64
CA ASN A 29 -7.26 -19.36 -12.82
C ASN A 29 -7.76 -18.48 -11.67
N ILE A 30 -8.41 -17.37 -12.02
CA ILE A 30 -8.86 -16.35 -11.06
C ILE A 30 -9.84 -16.94 -10.04
N LEU A 31 -10.74 -17.83 -10.47
CA LEU A 31 -11.80 -18.38 -9.61
C LEU A 31 -11.24 -19.30 -8.51
N ALA A 32 -10.14 -20.00 -8.77
CA ALA A 32 -9.48 -20.78 -7.74
C ALA A 32 -8.89 -19.88 -6.66
N GLU A 33 -9.02 -20.33 -5.41
CA GLU A 33 -8.67 -19.53 -4.25
C GLU A 33 -7.81 -20.30 -3.25
N ASP A 34 -8.09 -21.59 -3.08
CA ASP A 34 -7.32 -22.46 -2.21
C ASP A 34 -6.14 -23.11 -2.96
N LYS A 35 -5.06 -23.37 -2.24
CA LYS A 35 -3.82 -23.94 -2.79
C LYS A 35 -4.00 -25.31 -3.43
N GLN A 36 -5.05 -26.02 -3.02
CA GLN A 36 -5.41 -27.33 -3.54
C GLN A 36 -5.89 -27.24 -4.99
N ASP A 37 -6.57 -26.14 -5.33
CA ASP A 37 -7.21 -25.93 -6.64
C ASP A 37 -6.28 -25.20 -7.63
N ASP A 38 -5.25 -24.53 -7.13
CA ASP A 38 -4.28 -23.80 -7.96
C ASP A 38 -2.87 -23.80 -7.36
N GLY A 39 -2.27 -24.99 -7.24
CA GLY A 39 -0.94 -25.14 -6.64
C GLY A 39 0.16 -24.32 -7.31
N LYS A 40 0.08 -24.13 -8.65
CA LYS A 40 1.03 -23.35 -9.44
C LYS A 40 1.11 -21.90 -9.00
N TRP A 41 -0.05 -21.31 -8.69
CA TRP A 41 -0.08 -19.95 -8.15
C TRP A 41 0.80 -19.84 -6.92
N PHE A 42 0.79 -20.81 -5.99
CA PHE A 42 1.53 -20.77 -4.71
C PHE A 42 3.02 -21.14 -4.79
N GLU A 43 3.55 -21.46 -5.96
CA GLU A 43 4.97 -21.80 -6.11
C GLU A 43 5.88 -20.65 -5.63
N GLY A 44 6.89 -21.00 -4.84
CA GLY A 44 7.83 -20.05 -4.22
C GLY A 44 7.33 -19.37 -2.95
N LEU A 45 6.10 -19.66 -2.49
CA LEU A 45 5.60 -19.16 -1.21
C LEU A 45 5.85 -20.14 -0.06
N GLU A 46 5.92 -19.59 1.15
CA GLU A 46 5.95 -20.36 2.39
C GLU A 46 4.73 -21.28 2.52
N SER A 47 4.93 -22.45 3.13
CA SER A 47 3.90 -23.49 3.27
C SER A 47 2.68 -23.09 4.12
N ARG A 48 2.80 -22.00 4.91
CA ARG A 48 1.72 -21.46 5.73
C ARG A 48 0.55 -20.89 4.92
N PHE A 49 0.79 -20.44 3.70
CA PHE A 49 -0.26 -19.84 2.87
C PHE A 49 -1.12 -20.92 2.22
N LYS A 50 -2.41 -20.95 2.61
CA LYS A 50 -3.38 -21.95 2.15
C LYS A 50 -4.34 -21.42 1.10
N ASN A 51 -4.57 -20.11 1.05
CA ASN A 51 -5.41 -19.46 0.06
C ASN A 51 -4.79 -18.14 -0.43
N LYS A 52 -5.19 -17.70 -1.63
CA LYS A 52 -4.61 -16.55 -2.32
C LYS A 52 -4.82 -15.28 -1.52
N SER A 53 -6.03 -15.09 -0.98
CA SER A 53 -6.42 -13.93 -0.17
C SER A 53 -5.56 -13.77 1.08
N SER A 54 -5.23 -14.86 1.78
CA SER A 54 -4.35 -14.82 2.96
C SER A 54 -2.94 -14.33 2.62
N TYR A 55 -2.41 -14.71 1.46
CA TYR A 55 -1.13 -14.20 0.98
C TYR A 55 -1.23 -12.73 0.56
N MET A 56 -2.28 -12.35 -0.16
CA MET A 56 -2.47 -10.97 -0.61
C MET A 56 -2.64 -10.01 0.59
N ARG A 57 -3.39 -10.44 1.61
CA ARG A 57 -3.51 -9.74 2.89
C ARG A 57 -2.13 -9.57 3.54
N TYR A 58 -1.38 -10.66 3.70
CA TYR A 58 -0.01 -10.62 4.23
C TYR A 58 0.91 -9.69 3.42
N SER A 59 0.79 -9.67 2.10
CA SER A 59 1.55 -8.80 1.20
C SER A 59 1.26 -7.32 1.48
N CYS A 60 -0.01 -6.95 1.67
CA CYS A 60 -0.39 -5.60 2.09
C CYS A 60 0.17 -5.27 3.48
N GLU A 61 -0.07 -6.14 4.47
CA GLU A 61 0.41 -5.95 5.84
C GLU A 61 1.92 -5.73 5.87
N SER A 62 2.68 -6.46 5.05
CA SER A 62 4.13 -6.34 4.95
C SER A 62 4.57 -4.96 4.46
N ARG A 63 3.84 -4.35 3.52
CA ARG A 63 4.10 -2.98 3.03
C ARG A 63 3.86 -1.96 4.15
N ILE A 64 2.71 -2.06 4.83
CA ILE A 64 2.36 -1.15 5.93
C ILE A 64 3.32 -1.30 7.12
N ARG A 65 3.72 -2.52 7.48
CA ARG A 65 4.74 -2.78 8.50
C ARG A 65 6.09 -2.17 8.12
N SER A 66 6.46 -2.21 6.84
CA SER A 66 7.69 -1.55 6.37
C SER A 66 7.62 -0.03 6.56
N TYR A 67 6.47 0.58 6.30
CA TYR A 67 6.28 2.01 6.56
C TYR A 67 6.45 2.33 8.05
N MET A 68 5.86 1.51 8.94
CA MET A 68 6.03 1.69 10.38
C MET A 68 7.49 1.52 10.82
N LYS A 69 8.21 0.53 10.26
CA LYS A 69 9.65 0.33 10.52
C LYS A 69 10.47 1.57 10.15
N GLU A 70 10.14 2.23 9.04
CA GLU A 70 10.81 3.45 8.62
C GLU A 70 10.48 4.65 9.52
N VAL A 71 9.22 4.80 9.95
CA VAL A 71 8.81 5.84 10.92
C VAL A 71 9.53 5.66 12.26
N SER A 72 9.61 4.42 12.75
CA SER A 72 10.36 4.09 13.97
C SER A 72 11.86 4.31 13.80
N GLY A 73 12.42 3.92 12.65
CA GLY A 73 13.83 4.11 12.33
C GLY A 73 14.27 5.57 12.27
N PHE A 74 13.33 6.50 12.05
CA PHE A 74 13.62 7.94 12.05
C PHE A 74 13.96 8.51 13.43
N ILE A 75 13.74 7.76 14.52
CA ILE A 75 14.03 8.21 15.90
C ILE A 75 15.45 8.75 16.09
N SER A 76 16.43 8.24 15.33
CA SER A 76 17.82 8.71 15.37
C SER A 76 17.96 10.18 14.95
N ASN A 77 17.13 10.63 14.01
CA ASN A 77 17.08 12.01 13.49
C ASN A 77 16.20 12.95 14.34
N VAL A 78 15.45 12.41 15.31
CA VAL A 78 14.63 13.21 16.22
C VAL A 78 15.51 13.86 17.28
N HIS A 79 15.27 15.15 17.56
CA HIS A 79 15.98 15.91 18.59
C HIS A 79 15.94 15.18 19.94
N PRO A 80 17.05 15.07 20.69
CA PRO A 80 17.11 14.24 21.90
C PRO A 80 15.99 14.51 22.91
N THR A 81 15.64 15.78 23.13
CA THR A 81 14.57 16.18 24.07
C THR A 81 13.16 15.78 23.62
N ALA A 82 12.95 15.49 22.34
CA ALA A 82 11.67 15.11 21.75
C ALA A 82 11.51 13.59 21.58
N ARG A 83 12.59 12.80 21.71
CA ARG A 83 12.59 11.35 21.42
C ARG A 83 11.57 10.56 22.22
N GLU A 84 11.46 10.81 23.51
CA GLU A 84 10.50 10.07 24.36
C GLU A 84 9.05 10.37 24.00
N ALA A 85 8.74 11.62 23.64
CA ALA A 85 7.40 11.98 23.17
C ALA A 85 7.10 11.38 21.79
N TYR A 86 8.09 11.34 20.89
CA TYR A 86 7.96 10.71 19.58
C TYR A 86 7.76 9.19 19.69
N LYS A 87 8.49 8.50 20.59
CA LYS A 87 8.30 7.07 20.88
C LYS A 87 6.88 6.76 21.35
N ARG A 88 6.32 7.56 22.27
CA ARG A 88 4.93 7.38 22.72
C ARG A 88 3.93 7.47 21.57
N ILE A 89 4.16 8.37 20.61
CA ILE A 89 3.32 8.48 19.42
C ILE A 89 3.49 7.24 18.52
N ILE A 90 4.71 6.76 18.34
CA ILE A 90 4.99 5.50 17.62
C ILE A 90 4.21 4.34 18.24
N ASP A 91 4.21 4.22 19.57
CA ASP A 91 3.52 3.13 20.27
C ASP A 91 2.01 3.19 20.03
N LEU A 92 1.41 4.40 20.12
CA LEU A 92 -0.01 4.62 19.79
C LEU A 92 -0.34 4.23 18.35
N MET A 93 0.49 4.63 17.38
CA MET A 93 0.31 4.26 15.96
C MET A 93 0.45 2.76 15.75
N LEU A 94 1.42 2.12 16.41
CA LEU A 94 1.66 0.69 16.32
C LEU A 94 0.49 -0.12 16.89
N ASP A 95 -0.05 0.27 18.04
CA ASP A 95 -1.19 -0.40 18.64
C ASP A 95 -2.45 -0.23 17.80
N LYS A 96 -2.66 0.95 17.21
CA LYS A 96 -3.73 1.16 16.22
C LYS A 96 -3.53 0.31 14.97
N LEU A 97 -2.30 0.20 14.44
CA LEU A 97 -2.02 -0.68 13.30
C LEU A 97 -2.33 -2.15 13.62
N LYS A 98 -1.95 -2.63 14.82
CA LYS A 98 -2.29 -4.00 15.25
C LYS A 98 -3.80 -4.20 15.32
N SER A 99 -4.55 -3.25 15.86
CA SER A 99 -6.01 -3.37 16.01
C SER A 99 -6.73 -3.48 14.66
N VAL A 100 -6.19 -2.86 13.61
CA VAL A 100 -6.72 -2.93 12.23
C VAL A 100 -5.97 -3.92 11.34
N LYS A 101 -5.18 -4.83 11.93
CA LYS A 101 -4.41 -5.86 11.22
C LYS A 101 -3.57 -5.28 10.06
N TYR A 102 -2.90 -4.16 10.31
CA TYR A 102 -2.02 -3.45 9.37
C TYR A 102 -2.67 -3.17 8.01
N ASN A 103 -3.98 -2.93 7.98
CA ASN A 103 -4.77 -2.66 6.77
C ASN A 103 -4.61 -3.74 5.69
N GLY A 104 -4.37 -4.99 6.09
CA GLY A 104 -4.21 -6.11 5.17
C GLY A 104 -5.40 -6.28 4.22
N CYS A 105 -6.59 -5.90 4.67
CA CYS A 105 -7.85 -5.90 3.94
C CYS A 105 -7.79 -5.15 2.60
N TYR A 106 -6.91 -4.16 2.44
CA TYR A 106 -6.79 -3.40 1.19
C TYR A 106 -6.52 -4.29 -0.02
N PHE A 107 -5.82 -5.42 0.15
CA PHE A 107 -5.52 -6.34 -0.95
C PHE A 107 -6.34 -7.62 -0.91
N ASP A 108 -7.37 -7.71 -0.07
CA ASP A 108 -8.15 -8.92 0.12
C ASP A 108 -9.48 -8.86 -0.63
N ARG A 109 -9.60 -9.62 -1.73
CA ARG A 109 -10.85 -9.73 -2.49
C ARG A 109 -12.00 -10.37 -1.72
N ARG A 110 -11.73 -11.09 -0.62
CA ARG A 110 -12.76 -11.68 0.27
C ARG A 110 -13.19 -10.71 1.39
N GLU A 111 -12.64 -9.50 1.47
CA GLU A 111 -13.13 -8.48 2.38
C GLU A 111 -14.58 -8.11 2.02
N GLU A 112 -15.47 -8.13 3.01
CA GLU A 112 -16.91 -7.92 2.81
C GLU A 112 -17.23 -6.44 2.60
N GLU A 113 -16.49 -5.56 3.27
CA GLU A 113 -16.65 -4.12 3.12
C GLU A 113 -15.94 -3.63 1.85
N GLU A 114 -16.70 -3.52 0.76
CA GLU A 114 -16.18 -3.13 -0.55
C GLU A 114 -15.40 -1.81 -0.52
N ALA A 115 -15.84 -0.85 0.30
CA ALA A 115 -15.19 0.45 0.45
C ALA A 115 -13.76 0.37 1.04
N VAL A 116 -13.40 -0.76 1.66
CA VAL A 116 -12.10 -0.96 2.31
C VAL A 116 -11.08 -1.60 1.37
N ARG A 117 -11.50 -2.53 0.50
CA ARG A 117 -10.58 -3.20 -0.43
C ARG A 117 -10.29 -2.35 -1.67
N LEU A 118 -9.08 -2.48 -2.21
CA LEU A 118 -8.63 -1.79 -3.43
C LEU A 118 -8.91 -2.56 -4.73
N CYS A 119 -9.58 -3.71 -4.63
CA CYS A 119 -9.89 -4.56 -5.77
C CYS A 119 -11.38 -4.91 -5.83
N THR A 120 -11.82 -5.39 -7.00
CA THR A 120 -13.15 -5.97 -7.17
C THR A 120 -13.27 -7.32 -6.45
N ALA A 121 -14.46 -7.91 -6.42
CA ALA A 121 -14.69 -9.24 -5.83
C ALA A 121 -13.89 -10.35 -6.50
N GLU A 122 -13.55 -10.17 -7.78
CA GLU A 122 -12.74 -11.09 -8.57
C GLU A 122 -11.23 -10.85 -8.35
N GLY A 123 -10.86 -9.75 -7.69
CA GLY A 123 -9.47 -9.39 -7.39
C GLY A 123 -8.81 -8.47 -8.43
N TRP A 124 -9.58 -7.74 -9.23
CA TRP A 124 -9.03 -6.75 -10.16
C TRP A 124 -8.65 -5.46 -9.45
N PHE A 125 -7.38 -5.08 -9.52
CA PHE A 125 -6.86 -3.81 -9.06
C PHE A 125 -6.72 -2.84 -10.23
N SER A 126 -7.09 -1.59 -10.01
CA SER A 126 -6.93 -0.51 -10.98
C SER A 126 -5.95 0.53 -10.47
N CYS A 127 -5.06 1.00 -11.33
CA CYS A 127 -4.14 2.07 -10.97
C CYS A 127 -4.92 3.38 -10.74
N GLN A 128 -4.66 4.02 -9.61
CA GLN A 128 -5.30 5.28 -9.23
C GLN A 128 -4.63 6.52 -9.85
N GLY A 129 -3.67 6.33 -10.76
CA GLY A 129 -2.89 7.40 -11.37
C GLY A 129 -1.78 7.96 -10.48
N PRO A 130 -0.86 8.78 -11.03
CA PRO A 130 0.20 9.41 -10.25
C PRO A 130 -0.37 10.32 -9.13
N PHE A 131 0.48 10.75 -8.20
CA PHE A 131 0.06 11.56 -7.05
C PHE A 131 -0.65 12.88 -7.45
N ASP A 132 -0.35 13.41 -8.64
CA ASP A 132 -0.83 14.69 -9.19
C ASP A 132 -1.95 14.53 -10.23
N SER A 133 -2.60 13.36 -10.31
CA SER A 133 -3.72 13.11 -11.22
C SER A 133 -4.75 12.19 -10.57
N ASP A 134 -6.03 12.46 -10.77
CA ASP A 134 -7.11 11.64 -10.19
C ASP A 134 -7.35 10.32 -10.91
N TYR A 135 -6.71 10.10 -12.06
CA TYR A 135 -6.87 8.88 -12.86
C TYR A 135 -5.56 8.42 -13.51
N CYS A 136 -5.52 7.13 -13.88
CA CYS A 136 -4.44 6.54 -14.66
C CYS A 136 -4.73 6.72 -16.17
N PRO A 137 -3.93 7.51 -16.91
CA PRO A 137 -4.17 7.74 -18.35
C PRO A 137 -4.02 6.45 -19.18
N SER A 138 -3.15 5.55 -18.74
CA SER A 138 -2.91 4.25 -19.39
C SER A 138 -3.88 3.15 -18.94
N LYS A 139 -4.80 3.45 -18.01
CA LYS A 139 -5.77 2.50 -17.46
C LYS A 139 -5.14 1.18 -17.00
N HIS A 140 -3.96 1.24 -16.39
CA HIS A 140 -3.28 0.04 -15.91
C HIS A 140 -4.18 -0.72 -14.92
N SER A 141 -4.32 -2.02 -15.13
CA SER A 141 -5.02 -2.94 -14.26
C SER A 141 -4.23 -4.23 -14.10
N ILE A 142 -4.52 -4.98 -13.03
CA ILE A 142 -3.90 -6.28 -12.78
C ILE A 142 -4.80 -7.11 -11.89
N ASN A 143 -4.82 -8.42 -12.11
CA ASN A 143 -5.41 -9.37 -11.18
C ASN A 143 -4.32 -10.29 -10.61
N PRO A 144 -3.74 -10.00 -9.42
CA PRO A 144 -2.71 -10.85 -8.81
C PRO A 144 -3.23 -12.21 -8.37
N TYR A 145 -4.55 -12.43 -8.37
CA TYR A 145 -5.16 -13.73 -8.09
C TYR A 145 -5.20 -14.64 -9.32
N SER A 146 -4.94 -14.12 -10.52
CA SER A 146 -5.04 -14.88 -11.78
C SER A 146 -4.02 -16.00 -11.90
N ASN A 147 -2.73 -15.68 -11.78
CA ASN A 147 -1.63 -16.61 -11.95
C ASN A 147 -0.38 -16.15 -11.17
N ARG A 148 0.64 -17.01 -11.16
CA ARG A 148 1.90 -16.79 -10.44
C ARG A 148 2.63 -15.52 -10.89
N GLU A 149 2.65 -15.24 -12.20
CA GLU A 149 3.37 -14.10 -12.75
C GLU A 149 2.68 -12.78 -12.40
N SER A 150 1.36 -12.70 -12.55
CA SER A 150 0.56 -11.55 -12.12
C SER A 150 0.76 -11.24 -10.64
N ARG A 151 0.80 -12.28 -9.78
CA ARG A 151 1.13 -12.11 -8.36
C ARG A 151 2.52 -11.50 -8.15
N ILE A 152 3.53 -11.97 -8.89
CA ILE A 152 4.90 -11.44 -8.81
C ILE A 152 4.95 -10.01 -9.35
N LEU A 153 4.34 -9.73 -10.50
CA LEU A 153 4.27 -8.39 -11.09
C LEU A 153 3.61 -7.38 -10.15
N PHE A 154 2.61 -7.79 -9.37
CA PHE A 154 1.98 -6.93 -8.37
C PHE A 154 2.95 -6.45 -7.26
N SER A 155 4.10 -7.12 -7.06
CA SER A 155 5.15 -6.61 -6.18
C SER A 155 5.79 -5.31 -6.69
N THR A 156 5.68 -5.03 -7.99
CA THR A 156 6.18 -3.78 -8.61
C THR A 156 5.18 -2.62 -8.47
N TRP A 157 3.91 -2.92 -8.17
CA TRP A 157 2.90 -1.91 -7.87
C TRP A 157 3.15 -1.33 -6.49
N ASN A 158 2.94 -0.01 -6.34
CA ASN A 158 3.26 0.70 -5.10
C ASN A 158 2.01 1.25 -4.43
N LEU A 159 2.00 1.30 -3.10
CA LEU A 159 1.11 2.17 -2.33
C LEU A 159 1.87 3.48 -2.10
N ASP A 160 1.78 4.38 -3.07
CA ASP A 160 2.51 5.64 -3.10
C ASP A 160 1.88 6.68 -2.20
N HIS A 161 2.70 7.42 -1.45
CA HIS A 161 2.23 8.45 -0.53
C HIS A 161 2.03 9.77 -1.31
N ILE A 162 0.81 10.30 -1.37
CA ILE A 162 0.53 11.59 -2.03
C ILE A 162 1.36 12.69 -1.37
N ILE A 163 1.24 12.88 -0.07
CA ILE A 163 2.18 13.65 0.75
C ILE A 163 3.30 12.72 1.20
N GLU A 164 4.50 12.95 0.68
CA GLU A 164 5.63 12.03 0.84
C GLU A 164 5.98 11.75 2.31
N LYS A 165 5.95 10.46 2.67
CA LYS A 165 6.27 10.00 4.02
C LYS A 165 7.65 10.45 4.52
N LYS A 166 8.71 10.09 3.78
CA LYS A 166 10.11 10.32 4.23
C LYS A 166 10.54 11.78 4.11
N ARG A 167 10.06 12.49 3.08
CA ARG A 167 10.47 13.87 2.81
C ARG A 167 9.64 14.89 3.60
N THR A 168 8.38 14.58 3.89
CA THR A 168 7.45 15.56 4.49
C THR A 168 6.85 15.07 5.80
N VAL A 169 6.09 13.96 5.79
CA VAL A 169 5.22 13.59 6.93
C VAL A 169 6.03 13.26 8.20
N VAL A 170 7.07 12.44 8.07
CA VAL A 170 7.89 12.00 9.21
C VAL A 170 8.74 13.14 9.79
N PRO A 171 9.45 13.95 8.98
CA PRO A 171 10.13 15.15 9.50
C PRO A 171 9.16 16.14 10.18
N GLU A 172 7.97 16.36 9.61
CA GLU A 172 6.97 17.25 10.19
C GLU A 172 6.48 16.74 11.56
N LEU A 173 6.23 15.43 11.69
CA LEU A 173 5.87 14.83 12.99
C LEU A 173 6.97 15.06 14.03
N ALA A 174 8.23 14.83 13.67
CA ALA A 174 9.35 15.04 14.57
C ALA A 174 9.47 16.50 15.03
N GLU A 175 9.31 17.45 14.10
CA GLU A 175 9.35 18.87 14.40
C GLU A 175 8.13 19.31 15.23
N ALA A 176 6.94 18.81 14.92
CA ALA A 176 5.73 19.09 15.68
C ALA A 176 5.83 18.65 17.13
N VAL A 177 6.45 17.49 17.39
CA VAL A 177 6.71 16.99 18.76
C VAL A 177 7.71 17.88 19.49
N LYS A 178 8.76 18.35 18.81
CA LYS A 178 9.79 19.22 19.38
C LYS A 178 9.26 20.61 19.73
N THR A 179 8.45 21.21 18.85
CA THR A 179 7.98 22.60 18.93
C THR A 179 6.57 22.75 19.51
N ARG A 180 6.05 21.67 20.11
CA ARG A 180 4.65 21.63 20.57
C ARG A 180 4.29 22.71 21.59
N ASP A 181 5.24 23.21 22.39
CA ASP A 181 5.03 24.31 23.35
C ASP A 181 3.74 24.14 24.19
N GLY A 182 3.61 22.97 24.83
CA GLY A 182 2.42 22.61 25.62
C GLY A 182 1.18 22.18 24.82
N ARG A 183 1.18 22.26 23.49
CA ARG A 183 0.12 21.69 22.63
C ARG A 183 0.23 20.17 22.54
N GLU A 184 -0.90 19.52 22.30
CA GLU A 184 -0.96 18.09 22.03
C GLU A 184 -0.90 17.85 20.53
N VAL A 185 0.07 17.03 20.08
CA VAL A 185 0.19 16.62 18.69
C VAL A 185 -0.97 15.69 18.35
N ASN A 186 -1.66 15.97 17.24
CA ASN A 186 -2.72 15.12 16.71
C ASN A 186 -2.11 13.95 15.94
N TRP A 187 -1.69 12.91 16.67
CA TRP A 187 -1.04 11.76 16.06
C TRP A 187 -1.96 11.00 15.10
N GLU A 188 -3.28 11.07 15.27
CA GLU A 188 -4.24 10.43 14.36
C GLU A 188 -4.18 11.02 12.95
N TYR A 189 -3.91 12.31 12.82
CA TYR A 189 -3.71 12.95 11.51
C TYR A 189 -2.47 12.39 10.80
N PHE A 190 -1.36 12.26 11.52
CA PHE A 190 -0.15 11.63 10.95
C PHE A 190 -0.36 10.15 10.65
N TYR A 191 -1.15 9.43 11.47
CA TYR A 191 -1.50 8.04 11.21
C TYR A 191 -2.24 7.90 9.88
N GLN A 192 -3.22 8.78 9.59
CA GLN A 192 -3.92 8.82 8.30
C GLN A 192 -2.93 9.02 7.15
N LEU A 193 -2.07 10.04 7.25
CA LEU A 193 -1.08 10.30 6.22
C LEU A 193 -0.08 9.14 5.99
N LEU A 194 0.25 8.39 7.04
CA LEU A 194 1.28 7.36 6.97
C LEU A 194 0.76 6.01 6.49
N PHE A 195 -0.48 5.65 6.83
CA PHE A 195 -0.92 4.26 6.77
C PHE A 195 -2.29 4.02 6.13
N THR A 196 -3.05 5.06 5.76
CA THR A 196 -4.40 4.90 5.21
C THR A 196 -4.49 5.36 3.76
N LEU A 197 -5.58 4.98 3.09
CA LEU A 197 -5.89 5.42 1.73
C LEU A 197 -6.20 6.92 1.61
N ASP A 198 -6.29 7.64 2.75
CA ASP A 198 -6.39 9.11 2.74
C ASP A 198 -5.17 9.77 2.09
N ASN A 199 -4.02 9.09 2.11
CA ASN A 199 -2.77 9.58 1.53
C ASN A 199 -2.02 8.51 0.72
N LEU A 200 -2.58 7.31 0.57
CA LEU A 200 -1.97 6.21 -0.20
C LEU A 200 -2.73 5.99 -1.50
N LYS A 201 -1.99 5.98 -2.62
CA LYS A 201 -2.51 5.59 -3.95
C LYS A 201 -1.85 4.31 -4.42
N LEU A 202 -2.65 3.34 -4.83
CA LEU A 202 -2.19 2.16 -5.53
C LEU A 202 -1.85 2.50 -6.98
N VAL A 203 -0.56 2.41 -7.32
CA VAL A 203 -0.05 2.81 -8.63
C VAL A 203 0.79 1.72 -9.28
N HIS A 204 0.59 1.56 -10.59
CA HIS A 204 1.53 0.82 -11.42
C HIS A 204 2.90 1.51 -11.40
N ILE A 205 4.00 0.76 -11.55
CA ILE A 205 5.37 1.31 -11.47
C ILE A 205 5.61 2.47 -12.44
N ALA A 206 5.00 2.44 -13.62
CA ALA A 206 5.10 3.52 -14.61
C ALA A 206 4.36 4.80 -14.20
N CYS A 207 3.40 4.72 -13.27
CA CYS A 207 2.67 5.86 -12.72
C CYS A 207 3.27 6.36 -11.39
N HIS A 208 4.24 5.64 -10.83
CA HIS A 208 4.92 6.05 -9.61
C HIS A 208 6.01 7.08 -9.94
N LYS A 209 5.66 8.37 -9.84
CA LYS A 209 6.59 9.48 -10.08
C LYS A 209 7.55 9.60 -8.90
N LYS A 210 8.83 9.27 -9.11
CA LYS A 210 9.88 9.39 -8.06
C LYS A 210 10.38 10.83 -7.83
N THR A 211 9.81 11.81 -8.53
CA THR A 211 10.09 13.24 -8.33
C THR A 211 9.61 13.69 -6.96
N ASN A 212 9.99 14.89 -6.52
CA ASN A 212 9.39 15.50 -5.34
C ASN A 212 7.92 15.81 -5.61
N HIS A 213 7.03 15.50 -4.67
CA HIS A 213 5.60 15.76 -4.81
C HIS A 213 5.27 17.23 -4.51
N ASN A 214 6.16 17.95 -3.80
CA ASN A 214 6.00 19.34 -3.39
C ASN A 214 4.71 19.62 -2.61
N LEU A 215 4.21 18.61 -1.88
CA LEU A 215 3.05 18.71 -1.02
C LEU A 215 3.47 18.77 0.44
N SER A 216 2.73 19.55 1.23
CA SER A 216 2.97 19.77 2.65
C SER A 216 1.81 19.26 3.50
N CYS A 217 2.09 18.88 4.74
CA CYS A 217 1.06 18.61 5.74
C CYS A 217 0.17 19.85 5.97
N ASP A 218 -1.13 19.65 6.07
CA ASP A 218 -2.10 20.63 6.57
C ASP A 218 -1.74 21.07 8.01
N LYS A 219 -1.25 22.30 8.13
CA LYS A 219 -0.79 22.88 9.39
C LYS A 219 -1.89 23.01 10.43
N THR A 220 -3.15 23.09 10.01
CA THR A 220 -4.31 23.23 10.92
C THR A 220 -4.65 21.93 11.65
N LYS A 221 -4.19 20.78 11.13
CA LYS A 221 -4.48 19.45 11.67
C LYS A 221 -3.35 18.86 12.52
N ILE A 222 -2.18 19.50 12.57
CA ILE A 222 -0.98 19.00 13.28
C ILE A 222 -1.21 18.87 14.79
N TYR A 223 -1.94 19.81 15.38
CA TYR A 223 -2.22 19.83 16.83
C TYR A 223 -3.70 19.66 17.09
N ARG A 224 -4.05 19.01 18.21
CA ARG A 224 -5.45 18.89 18.62
C ARG A 224 -6.01 20.25 19.00
N LYS A 225 -7.27 20.51 18.64
CA LYS A 225 -8.00 21.70 19.07
C LYS A 225 -8.12 21.69 20.59
N ARG A 226 -7.79 22.80 21.26
CA ARG A 226 -8.06 22.97 22.70
C ARG A 226 -9.57 22.86 22.90
N LYS A 227 -10.03 21.93 23.75
CA LYS A 227 -11.43 21.91 24.19
C LYS A 227 -11.71 23.26 24.86
N GLN A 228 -12.60 24.07 24.30
CA GLN A 228 -13.12 25.23 25.01
C GLN A 228 -13.95 24.70 26.17
N THR A 229 -13.41 24.77 27.39
CA THR A 229 -14.22 24.71 28.59
C THR A 229 -15.04 25.99 28.62
N HIS A 230 -16.28 25.95 28.12
CA HIS A 230 -17.26 26.96 28.46
C HIS A 230 -17.43 26.90 29.98
N LYS A 231 -16.86 27.88 30.69
CA LYS A 231 -17.28 28.18 32.06
C LYS A 231 -18.72 28.63 31.94
N ILE A 232 -19.64 27.79 32.42
CA ILE A 232 -20.99 28.22 32.75
C ILE A 232 -20.80 29.15 33.96
N SER A 233 -20.96 30.45 33.72
CA SER A 233 -21.09 31.47 34.77
C SER A 233 -22.49 31.45 35.36
#